data_AF-A0A2M7GZJ4-F1
#
_entry.id   AF-A0A2M7GZJ4-F1
#
_cell.length_a   1.000
_cell.length_b   1.000
_cell.length_c   1.000
_cell.angle_alpha   90.00
_cell.angle_beta   90.00
_cell.angle_gamma   90.00
#
_symmetry.space_group_name_H-M   'P 1'
#
loop_
_entity.id
_entity.type
_entity.pdbx_description
1 polymer ?
#
loop_
_entity_poly.entity_id
_entity_poly.type
_entity_poly.pdbx_seq_one_letter_code
_entity_poly.pdbx_strand_id
1 'polypeptide(L)' 'VLLIVGAITIVAAVMMALIQHDLKRLLGYHAVSQVGYMLLGIGTGNPIGIAGGIFHMLNHALYKGCLFLCGGAVEHKTGI' A
#
# COMPACT_ATOMS: atom_id res chain seq x y z
N VAL A 1 6.16 -13.98 -14.02
CA VAL A 1 4.75 -13.52 -13.91
C VAL A 1 4.54 -12.60 -12.70
N LEU A 2 4.84 -13.04 -11.47
CA LEU A 2 4.59 -12.26 -10.25
C LEU A 2 5.24 -10.87 -10.24
N LEU A 3 6.49 -10.76 -10.71
CA LEU A 3 7.20 -9.48 -10.81
C LEU A 3 6.50 -8.48 -11.75
N ILE A 4 6.01 -8.95 -12.89
CA ILE A 4 5.30 -8.09 -13.86
C ILE A 4 3.98 -7.61 -13.28
N VAL A 5 3.23 -8.52 -12.63
CA VAL A 5 1.99 -8.17 -11.94
C VAL A 5 2.26 -7.15 -10.85
N GLY A 6 3.28 -7.38 -10.00
CA GLY A 6 3.67 -6.44 -8.94
C GLY A 6 4.03 -5.06 -9.48
N ALA A 7 4.82 -4.96 -10.54
CA ALA A 7 5.20 -3.70 -11.16
C ALA A 7 3.97 -2.94 -11.72
N ILE A 8 3.07 -3.64 -12.42
CA ILE A 8 1.82 -3.04 -12.93
C ILE A 8 0.94 -2.58 -11.76
N THR A 9 0.79 -3.39 -10.72
CA THR A 9 0.01 -3.04 -9.52
C THR A 9 0.53 -1.77 -8.86
N ILE A 10 1.85 -1.60 -8.73
CA ILE A 10 2.45 -0.38 -8.14
C ILE A 10 2.00 0.85 -8.91
N VAL A 11 2.23 0.87 -10.22
CA VAL A 11 2.01 2.05 -11.07
C VAL A 11 0.51 2.32 -11.25
N ALA A 12 -0.30 1.31 -11.56
CA ALA A 12 -1.72 1.51 -11.79
C ALA A 12 -2.44 1.98 -10.52
N ALA A 13 -2.15 1.37 -9.37
CA ALA A 13 -2.82 1.71 -8.12
C ALA A 13 -2.39 3.08 -7.57
N VAL A 14 -1.11 3.47 -7.71
CA VAL A 14 -0.69 4.81 -7.27
C VAL A 14 -1.29 5.90 -8.15
N MET A 15 -1.37 5.69 -9.47
CA MET A 15 -2.04 6.64 -10.37
C MET A 15 -3.51 6.82 -10.02
N MET A 16 -4.21 5.73 -9.66
CA MET A 16 -5.58 5.80 -9.17
C MET A 16 -5.69 6.48 -7.79
N ALA A 17 -4.69 6.35 -6.92
CA ALA A 17 -4.67 7.01 -5.62
C ALA A 17 -4.52 8.53 -5.74
N LEU A 18 -3.69 9.01 -6.67
CA LEU A 18 -3.39 10.44 -6.86
C LEU A 18 -4.61 11.28 -7.26
N ILE A 19 -5.60 10.66 -7.91
CA ILE A 19 -6.84 11.33 -8.34
C ILE A 19 -7.96 11.25 -7.29
N GLN A 20 -7.75 10.57 -6.15
CA GLN A 20 -8.77 10.47 -5.12
C GLN A 20 -8.79 11.73 -4.24
N HIS A 21 -9.98 12.28 -4.03
CA HIS A 21 -10.21 13.37 -3.07
C HIS A 21 -10.71 12.87 -1.71
N ASP A 22 -11.24 11.64 -1.65
CA ASP A 22 -11.61 11.00 -0.39
C ASP A 22 -10.39 10.29 0.22
N LEU A 23 -10.09 10.61 1.48
CA LEU A 23 -8.90 10.11 2.17
C LEU A 23 -8.92 8.58 2.29
N LYS A 24 -10.07 7.98 2.62
CA LYS A 24 -10.20 6.53 2.81
C LYS A 24 -9.94 5.79 1.49
N ARG A 25 -10.49 6.28 0.38
CA ARG A 25 -10.23 5.77 -0.99
C ARG A 25 -8.78 5.97 -1.40
N LEU A 26 -8.20 7.15 -1.19
CA LEU A 26 -6.79 7.43 -1.48
C LEU A 26 -5.89 6.42 -0.75
N LEU A 27 -6.12 6.24 0.55
CA LEU A 27 -5.35 5.31 1.36
C LEU A 27 -5.56 3.86 0.92
N GLY A 28 -6.76 3.48 0.48
CA GLY A 28 -7.05 2.17 -0.09
C GLY A 28 -6.24 1.88 -1.36
N TYR A 29 -6.29 2.76 -2.36
CA TYR A 29 -5.52 2.57 -3.59
C TYR A 29 -4.00 2.59 -3.34
N HIS A 30 -3.52 3.46 -2.46
CA HIS A 30 -2.11 3.43 -2.07
C HIS A 30 -1.75 2.10 -1.37
N ALA A 31 -2.64 1.49 -0.58
CA ALA A 31 -2.38 0.18 0.01
C ALA A 31 -2.24 -0.92 -1.06
N VAL A 32 -3.06 -0.87 -2.12
CA VAL A 32 -2.93 -1.79 -3.27
C VAL A 32 -1.57 -1.62 -3.97
N SER A 33 -1.10 -0.38 -4.17
CA SER A 33 0.24 -0.13 -4.74
C SER A 33 1.34 -0.76 -3.88
N GLN A 34 1.22 -0.68 -2.55
CA GLN A 34 2.19 -1.25 -1.61
C GLN A 34 2.21 -2.78 -1.59
N VAL A 35 1.07 -3.43 -1.83
CA VAL A 35 1.03 -4.88 -2.09
C VAL A 35 1.89 -5.23 -3.31
N GLY A 36 1.90 -4.40 -4.36
CA GLY A 36 2.77 -4.59 -5.53
C GLY A 36 4.26 -4.69 -5.17
N TYR A 37 4.76 -3.88 -4.23
CA TYR A 37 6.14 -4.00 -3.73
C TYR A 37 6.40 -5.33 -3.00
N MET A 38 5.41 -5.85 -2.25
CA MET A 38 5.49 -7.17 -1.62
C MET A 38 5.59 -8.28 -2.68
N LEU A 39 4.79 -8.17 -3.75
CA LEU A 39 4.83 -9.10 -4.89
C LEU A 39 6.18 -9.04 -5.63
N LEU A 40 6.79 -7.85 -5.75
CA LEU A 40 8.14 -7.72 -6.31
C LEU A 40 9.18 -8.44 -5.45
N GLY A 41 9.16 -8.24 -4.13
CA GLY A 41 10.08 -8.91 -3.21
C GLY A 41 9.94 -10.44 -3.25
N ILE A 42 8.71 -10.94 -3.07
CA ILE A 42 8.42 -12.38 -3.07
C ILE A 42 8.69 -13.00 -4.45
N GLY A 43 8.35 -12.28 -5.53
CA GLY A 43 8.53 -12.75 -6.90
C GLY A 43 9.98 -12.91 -7.35
N THR A 44 10.95 -12.42 -6.58
CA THR A 44 12.38 -12.68 -6.84
C THR A 44 12.77 -14.13 -6.58
N GLY A 45 12.03 -14.86 -5.73
CA GLY A 45 12.34 -16.25 -5.36
C GLY A 45 13.59 -16.45 -4.50
N ASN A 46 14.34 -15.37 -4.20
CA ASN A 46 15.51 -15.40 -3.33
C ASN A 46 15.09 -15.19 -1.86
N PRO A 47 15.65 -15.93 -0.89
CA PRO A 47 15.45 -15.70 0.54
C PRO A 47 15.46 -14.23 0.99
N ILE A 48 16.40 -13.42 0.50
CA ILE A 48 16.53 -11.99 0.86
C ILE A 48 15.33 -11.19 0.34
N GLY A 49 14.91 -11.44 -0.90
CA GLY A 49 13.77 -10.73 -1.50
C GLY A 49 12.44 -11.13 -0.86
N ILE A 50 12.28 -12.41 -0.53
CA ILE A 50 11.10 -12.90 0.20
C ILE A 50 11.05 -12.29 1.60
N ALA A 51 12.17 -12.29 2.34
CA ALA A 51 12.25 -11.67 3.65
C ALA A 51 11.95 -10.15 3.57
N GLY A 52 12.50 -9.46 2.57
CA GLY A 52 12.23 -8.05 2.32
C GLY A 52 10.75 -7.77 2.02
N GLY A 53 10.10 -8.60 1.21
CA GLY A 53 8.66 -8.46 0.92
C GLY A 53 7.78 -8.64 2.15
N ILE A 54 8.10 -9.62 3.01
CA ILE A 54 7.39 -9.85 4.28
C ILE A 54 7.64 -8.72 5.28
N PHE A 55 8.88 -8.25 5.39
CA PHE A 55 9.22 -7.10 6.24
C PHE A 55 8.50 -5.82 5.80
N HIS A 56 8.42 -5.58 4.48
CA HIS A 56 7.63 -4.48 3.92
C HIS A 56 6.14 -4.61 4.26
N MET A 57 5.58 -5.82 4.22
CA MET A 57 4.20 -6.08 4.63
C MET A 57 3.92 -5.67 6.08
N LEU A 58 4.82 -6.01 7.01
CA LEU A 58 4.70 -5.63 8.41
C LEU A 58 4.75 -4.10 8.57
N ASN A 59 5.75 -3.45 7.98
CA ASN A 59 5.87 -1.99 8.02
C ASN A 59 4.64 -1.31 7.42
N HIS A 60 4.16 -1.81 6.29
CA HIS A 60 2.95 -1.34 5.61
C HIS A 60 1.72 -1.39 6.50
N ALA A 61 1.48 -2.52 7.16
CA ALA A 61 0.33 -2.68 8.04
C ALA A 61 0.38 -1.67 9.21
N LEU A 62 1.56 -1.48 9.81
CA LEU A 62 1.76 -0.54 10.92
C LEU A 62 1.48 0.90 10.50
N TYR A 63 2.18 1.43 9.49
CA TYR A 63 2.02 2.83 9.12
C TYR A 63 0.64 3.10 8.50
N LYS A 64 0.06 2.17 7.73
CA LYS A 64 -1.30 2.36 7.18
C LYS A 64 -2.33 2.39 8.27
N GLY A 65 -2.23 1.50 9.26
CA GLY A 65 -3.10 1.51 10.43
C GLY A 65 -3.09 2.88 11.10
N CYS A 66 -1.90 3.44 11.34
CA CYS A 66 -1.76 4.79 11.88
C CYS A 66 -2.40 5.86 10.99
N LEU A 67 -2.19 5.83 9.67
CA LEU A 67 -2.79 6.81 8.75
C LEU A 67 -4.33 6.76 8.74
N PHE A 68 -4.92 5.56 8.79
CA PHE A 68 -6.38 5.40 8.89
C PHE A 68 -6.91 5.91 10.24
N LEU A 69 -6.21 5.62 11.34
CA LEU A 69 -6.59 6.12 12.67
C LEU A 69 -6.49 7.65 12.75
N CYS A 70 -5.40 8.24 12.25
CA CYS A 70 -5.23 9.69 12.20
C CYS A 70 -6.28 10.35 11.29
N GLY A 71 -6.51 9.79 10.10
CA GLY A 71 -7.54 10.28 9.19
C GLY A 71 -8.94 10.23 9.80
N GLY A 72 -9.30 9.10 10.41
CA GLY A 72 -10.58 8.94 11.11
C GLY A 72 -10.73 9.85 12.32
N ALA A 73 -9.65 10.14 13.04
CA ALA A 73 -9.67 11.11 14.13
C ALA A 73 -9.95 12.54 13.64
N VAL A 74 -9.40 12.94 12.49
CA VAL A 74 -9.66 14.25 11.87
C VAL A 74 -11.10 14.34 11.37
N GLU A 75 -11.59 13.32 10.66
CA GLU A 75 -12.98 13.22 10.19
C GLU A 75 -13.96 13.33 11.37
N HIS A 76 -13.72 12.58 12.44
CA HIS A 76 -14.55 12.63 13.65
C HIS A 76 -14.54 14.02 14.33
N LYS A 77 -13.42 14.75 14.29
CA LYS A 77 -13.32 16.08 14.90
C LYS A 77 -13.89 17.20 14.06
N THR A 78 -13.80 17.09 12.74
CA THR A 78 -14.21 18.15 11.81
C THR A 78 -15.62 17.94 11.25
N GLY A 79 -16.14 16.71 11.33
CA GLY A 79 -17.48 16.36 10.83
C GLY A 79 -17.58 16.31 9.31
N ILE A 80 -16.43 16.28 8.62
CA ILE A 80 -16.24 16.16 7.17
C ILE A 80 -15.61 14.81 6.88
#